data_AF-A0A7X6ZR74-F1
#
_entry.id   AF-A0A7X6ZR74-F1
#
_cell.length_a   1.000
_cell.length_b   1.000
_cell.length_c   1.000
_cell.angle_alpha   90.00
_cell.angle_beta   90.00
_cell.angle_gamma   90.00
#
_symmetry.space_group_name_H-M   'P 1'
#
loop_
_entity.id
_entity.type
_entity.pdbx_description
1 polymer ?
#
loop_
_entity_poly.entity_id
_entity_poly.type
_entity_poly.pdbx_seq_one_letter_code
_entity_poly.pdbx_strand_id
1 'polypeptide(L)'
;MNLNYPYFLFTDGNLSYLAVKYAATAVLIITILTLPLLITATTPDGIFRNLAPAEIRTANEAVKGDGIVFPADANVLNVKAFGAVGDGIHDDTDAIQAAYNRTGLIYLPNGIYLVSRPIKAPPRPGSASCRRILQGQSREGTIIRLKDNAAGFNDPDKQQAIITTSWGVAQAFRNAVSDLTIEVGAGNPGAVGLAFFASNQGYVKNVTIRSMDATTGHTGLSLTGDNGPLLVWNVEVEGFGIGVLGAANALATFEGLQVSNQRKAGLESGLKSYVHRFRSFNKVPAVISKNHMFILVDAHLEGGDPETAAIIIGSNALIRNVKSSGYARILDRTKGTGVEGNSIELWATQKPVLLNNAQENSVQLPVMQSPEIPWGSLEGWTNALAFTPVERRVLVRGKGWEVQKNWAPAIQAALDQVHTQSSSPQGNGMPVVQFTFASMSDALSGVKQKSDLLIPWTV
;
A
#
# COMPACT_ATOMS: atom_id res chain seq x y z
N MET A 1 -30.86 -13.42 -40.93
CA MET A 1 -31.88 -13.12 -41.97
C MET A 1 -33.06 -12.44 -41.28
N ASN A 2 -33.27 -11.17 -41.64
CA ASN A 2 -34.45 -10.30 -41.54
C ASN A 2 -35.30 -10.23 -40.24
N LEU A 3 -35.14 -9.10 -39.56
CA LEU A 3 -36.14 -8.49 -38.68
C LEU A 3 -37.01 -7.53 -39.50
N ASN A 4 -38.33 -7.66 -39.38
CA ASN A 4 -39.33 -6.74 -39.92
C ASN A 4 -39.57 -5.57 -38.95
N TYR A 5 -39.66 -4.34 -39.47
CA TYR A 5 -40.28 -3.19 -38.81
C TYR A 5 -41.46 -2.70 -39.67
N PRO A 6 -42.61 -2.33 -39.09
CA PRO A 6 -43.67 -1.66 -39.84
C PRO A 6 -43.46 -0.14 -39.88
N TYR A 7 -43.79 0.42 -41.04
CA TYR A 7 -43.79 1.85 -41.36
C TYR A 7 -44.98 2.58 -40.71
N PHE A 8 -44.78 3.84 -40.34
CA PHE A 8 -45.84 4.84 -40.28
C PHE A 8 -45.47 6.06 -41.14
N LEU A 9 -46.42 6.42 -42.02
CA LEU A 9 -46.46 7.61 -42.86
C LEU A 9 -46.83 8.84 -42.02
N PHE A 10 -46.20 9.99 -42.32
CA PHE A 10 -46.78 11.31 -42.05
C PHE A 10 -46.67 12.19 -43.29
N THR A 11 -47.77 12.86 -43.58
CA THR A 11 -48.05 13.72 -44.73
C THR A 11 -47.55 15.16 -44.55
N ASP A 12 -47.32 15.83 -45.67
CA ASP A 12 -46.79 17.18 -45.84
C ASP A 12 -47.54 18.31 -45.10
N GLY A 13 -46.78 19.36 -44.75
CA GLY A 13 -47.30 20.65 -44.29
C GLY A 13 -46.19 21.70 -44.14
N ASN A 14 -45.93 22.46 -45.21
CA ASN A 14 -44.96 23.55 -45.27
C ASN A 14 -45.21 24.67 -44.25
N LEU A 15 -44.19 25.01 -43.46
CA LEU A 15 -43.96 26.35 -42.88
C LEU A 15 -42.46 26.56 -42.61
N SER A 16 -41.81 27.33 -43.49
CA SER A 16 -40.52 28.06 -43.32
C SER A 16 -39.28 27.28 -42.84
N TYR A 17 -38.62 26.62 -43.79
CA TYR A 17 -37.33 25.90 -43.67
C TYR A 17 -36.09 26.77 -43.35
N LEU A 18 -36.23 28.11 -43.27
CA LEU A 18 -35.09 29.02 -43.01
C LEU A 18 -34.93 29.43 -41.53
N ALA A 19 -36.00 29.55 -40.74
CA ALA A 19 -35.90 29.96 -39.34
C ALA A 19 -35.34 28.85 -38.42
N VAL A 20 -35.62 27.59 -38.76
CA VAL A 20 -35.13 26.42 -38.02
C VAL A 20 -33.64 26.15 -38.27
N LYS A 21 -33.10 26.49 -39.45
CA LYS A 21 -31.67 26.32 -39.75
C LYS A 21 -30.76 27.25 -38.94
N TYR A 22 -31.16 28.50 -38.70
CA TYR A 22 -30.35 29.43 -37.91
C TYR A 22 -30.46 29.20 -36.39
N ALA A 23 -31.61 28.76 -35.89
CA ALA A 23 -31.76 28.36 -34.49
C ALA A 23 -31.01 27.04 -34.18
N ALA A 24 -31.05 26.05 -35.09
CA ALA A 24 -30.33 24.80 -34.92
C ALA A 24 -28.80 24.98 -34.99
N THR A 25 -28.30 25.92 -35.80
CA THR A 25 -26.85 26.20 -35.90
C THR A 25 -26.34 26.99 -34.68
N ALA A 26 -27.14 27.89 -34.11
CA ALA A 26 -26.79 28.62 -32.89
C ALA A 26 -26.83 27.72 -31.62
N VAL A 27 -27.80 26.80 -31.52
CA VAL A 27 -27.85 25.81 -30.43
C VAL A 27 -26.71 24.78 -30.56
N LEU A 28 -26.34 24.37 -31.78
CA LEU A 28 -25.21 23.46 -31.98
C LEU A 28 -23.86 24.12 -31.64
N ILE A 29 -23.66 25.41 -31.94
CA ILE A 29 -22.43 26.14 -31.61
C ILE A 29 -22.33 26.46 -30.11
N ILE A 30 -23.44 26.78 -29.43
CA ILE A 30 -23.45 26.97 -27.97
C ILE A 30 -23.24 25.64 -27.24
N THR A 31 -23.75 24.52 -27.76
CA THR A 31 -23.49 23.18 -27.21
C THR A 31 -22.05 22.71 -27.44
N ILE A 32 -21.37 23.17 -28.50
CA ILE A 32 -19.95 22.84 -28.78
C ILE A 32 -18.98 23.73 -27.99
N LEU A 33 -19.37 24.95 -27.60
CA LEU A 33 -18.50 25.88 -26.87
C LEU A 33 -18.63 25.82 -25.34
N THR A 34 -19.65 25.14 -24.78
CA THR A 34 -19.78 24.91 -23.32
C THR A 34 -19.53 23.47 -22.87
N LEU A 35 -19.13 22.56 -23.78
CA LEU A 35 -18.76 21.17 -23.46
C LEU A 35 -17.23 20.90 -23.60
N PRO A 36 -16.42 21.48 -22.69
CA PRO A 36 -15.27 20.72 -22.19
C PRO A 36 -15.31 20.52 -20.66
N LEU A 37 -16.49 20.60 -20.06
CA LEU A 37 -16.77 20.01 -18.75
C LEU A 37 -18.01 19.12 -18.90
N LEU A 38 -17.99 17.92 -18.32
CA LEU A 38 -19.09 16.95 -18.28
C LEU A 38 -19.31 16.00 -19.48
N ILE A 39 -18.26 15.43 -20.09
CA ILE A 39 -18.35 14.03 -20.60
C ILE A 39 -17.02 13.31 -20.38
N THR A 40 -16.92 12.57 -19.27
CA THR A 40 -16.32 11.22 -19.23
C THR A 40 -16.85 10.51 -18.00
N ALA A 41 -18.10 10.04 -18.08
CA ALA A 41 -18.60 8.97 -17.24
C ALA A 41 -18.76 7.72 -18.11
N THR A 42 -18.03 6.68 -17.72
CA THR A 42 -18.36 5.25 -17.83
C THR A 42 -18.60 4.67 -19.24
N THR A 43 -17.52 4.14 -19.83
CA THR A 43 -17.59 2.92 -20.65
C THR A 43 -17.03 1.74 -19.86
N PRO A 44 -17.55 0.50 -20.03
CA PRO A 44 -17.03 -0.71 -19.37
C PRO A 44 -15.60 -1.08 -19.79
N ASP A 45 -15.10 -0.50 -20.88
CA ASP A 45 -13.72 -0.68 -21.32
C ASP A 45 -12.90 0.55 -20.91
N GLY A 46 -12.06 0.36 -19.89
CA GLY A 46 -11.18 1.36 -19.32
C GLY A 46 -10.16 1.89 -20.32
N ILE A 47 -10.53 2.89 -21.11
CA ILE A 47 -9.57 3.78 -21.75
C ILE A 47 -8.95 4.61 -20.63
N PHE A 48 -7.81 4.15 -20.15
CA PHE A 48 -6.97 4.93 -19.27
C PHE A 48 -6.78 6.31 -19.88
N ARG A 49 -7.17 7.39 -19.18
CA ARG A 49 -6.77 8.73 -19.59
C ARG A 49 -5.24 8.71 -19.75
N ASN A 50 -4.78 8.91 -20.97
CA ASN A 50 -3.37 9.07 -21.25
C ASN A 50 -3.00 10.48 -20.83
N LEU A 51 -2.67 10.65 -19.55
CA LEU A 51 -2.20 11.92 -19.03
C LEU A 51 -0.88 12.28 -19.70
N ALA A 52 -0.77 13.53 -20.14
CA ALA A 52 0.50 14.06 -20.59
C ALA A 52 1.46 14.16 -19.39
N PRO A 53 2.78 13.92 -19.56
CA PRO A 53 3.75 14.06 -18.48
C PRO A 53 3.69 15.43 -17.77
N ALA A 54 3.32 16.49 -18.49
CA ALA A 54 3.13 17.83 -17.94
C ALA A 54 1.99 17.92 -16.92
N GLU A 55 0.89 17.18 -17.10
CA GLU A 55 -0.23 17.17 -16.15
C GLU A 55 0.20 16.54 -14.81
N ILE A 56 0.94 15.43 -14.88
CA ILE A 56 1.50 14.75 -13.69
C ILE A 56 2.51 15.65 -12.98
N ARG A 57 3.41 16.29 -13.74
CA ARG A 57 4.39 17.22 -13.19
C ARG A 57 3.73 18.39 -12.47
N THR A 58 2.72 19.00 -13.08
CA THR A 58 1.97 20.12 -12.49
C THR A 58 1.32 19.71 -11.16
N ALA A 59 0.72 18.51 -11.10
CA ALA A 59 0.14 17.99 -9.87
C ALA A 59 1.19 17.76 -8.78
N ASN A 60 2.40 17.29 -9.13
CA ASN A 60 3.49 17.10 -8.19
C ASN A 60 4.03 18.44 -7.66
N GLU A 61 4.17 19.44 -8.52
CA GLU A 61 4.61 20.80 -8.16
C GLU A 61 3.67 21.47 -7.17
N ALA A 62 2.37 21.21 -7.24
CA ALA A 62 1.37 21.78 -6.35
C ALA A 62 1.47 21.27 -4.90
N VAL A 63 2.16 20.14 -4.66
CA VAL A 63 2.23 19.54 -3.32
C VAL A 63 3.29 20.24 -2.47
N LYS A 64 2.89 20.63 -1.26
CA LYS A 64 3.68 21.40 -0.29
C LYS A 64 3.34 20.94 1.13
N GLY A 65 4.12 21.42 2.09
CA GLY A 65 3.91 21.18 3.52
C GLY A 65 4.70 20.00 4.04
N ASP A 66 4.45 19.67 5.30
CA ASP A 66 5.14 18.60 6.01
C ASP A 66 4.77 17.21 5.45
N GLY A 67 5.68 16.25 5.64
CA GLY A 67 5.56 14.88 5.11
C GLY A 67 6.43 14.64 3.88
N ILE A 68 6.16 13.53 3.19
CA ILE A 68 6.93 13.08 2.03
C ILE A 68 6.49 13.87 0.81
N VAL A 69 7.37 14.75 0.33
CA VAL A 69 7.18 15.48 -0.93
C VAL A 69 8.19 14.99 -1.94
N PHE A 70 7.75 14.79 -3.18
CA PHE A 70 8.63 14.38 -4.27
C PHE A 70 8.98 15.57 -5.18
N PRO A 71 10.17 15.58 -5.79
CA PRO A 71 10.47 16.48 -6.89
C PRO A 71 9.42 16.38 -8.01
N ALA A 72 9.15 17.51 -8.65
CA ALA A 72 8.15 17.62 -9.72
C ALA A 72 8.33 16.57 -10.84
N ASP A 73 9.59 16.30 -11.17
CA ASP A 73 10.07 15.41 -12.22
C ASP A 73 10.28 13.96 -11.74
N ALA A 74 9.86 13.61 -10.51
CA ALA A 74 10.00 12.28 -9.94
C ALA A 74 9.13 11.20 -10.60
N ASN A 75 8.31 11.58 -11.59
CA ASN A 75 7.44 10.66 -12.32
C ASN A 75 6.51 9.84 -11.40
N VAL A 76 6.18 10.38 -10.23
CA VAL A 76 5.19 9.80 -9.31
C VAL A 76 3.79 10.05 -9.86
N LEU A 77 2.93 9.03 -9.79
CA LEU A 77 1.56 9.08 -10.30
C LEU A 77 0.65 9.70 -9.25
N ASN A 78 0.63 11.03 -9.20
CA ASN A 78 -0.21 11.77 -8.26
C ASN A 78 -1.69 11.67 -8.63
N VAL A 79 -2.52 11.16 -7.71
CA VAL A 79 -3.96 10.94 -7.92
C VAL A 79 -4.74 12.21 -8.26
N LYS A 80 -4.24 13.40 -7.88
CA LYS A 80 -4.85 14.69 -8.27
C LYS A 80 -4.80 14.92 -9.78
N ALA A 81 -3.75 14.44 -10.46
CA ALA A 81 -3.65 14.50 -11.92
C ALA A 81 -4.71 13.62 -12.61
N PHE A 82 -5.26 12.63 -11.90
CA PHE A 82 -6.34 11.76 -12.35
C PHE A 82 -7.73 12.27 -11.96
N GLY A 83 -7.82 13.45 -11.32
CA GLY A 83 -9.07 14.09 -10.95
C GLY A 83 -9.53 13.86 -9.51
N ALA A 84 -8.70 13.26 -8.65
CA ALA A 84 -9.05 13.11 -7.24
C ALA A 84 -9.09 14.49 -6.55
N VAL A 85 -10.12 14.75 -5.75
CA VAL A 85 -10.35 16.03 -5.05
C VAL A 85 -9.82 15.97 -3.62
N GLY A 86 -10.00 14.87 -2.91
CA GLY A 86 -9.47 14.64 -1.56
C GLY A 86 -10.04 15.56 -0.47
N ASP A 87 -11.29 15.96 -0.58
CA ASP A 87 -11.98 16.86 0.36
C ASP A 87 -12.92 16.15 1.36
N GLY A 88 -13.00 14.83 1.28
CA GLY A 88 -13.85 13.98 2.12
C GLY A 88 -15.33 13.98 1.72
N ILE A 89 -15.70 14.65 0.63
CA ILE A 89 -17.08 14.77 0.15
C ILE A 89 -17.21 14.14 -1.25
N HIS A 90 -16.31 14.50 -2.16
CA HIS A 90 -16.32 13.97 -3.52
C HIS A 90 -15.90 12.50 -3.53
N ASP A 91 -16.57 11.72 -4.38
CA ASP A 91 -16.21 10.33 -4.59
C ASP A 91 -14.95 10.23 -5.48
N ASP A 92 -13.82 9.93 -4.87
CA ASP A 92 -12.52 9.86 -5.53
C ASP A 92 -12.22 8.47 -6.10
N THR A 93 -13.17 7.54 -6.04
CA THR A 93 -12.92 6.14 -6.37
C THR A 93 -12.40 5.95 -7.80
N ASP A 94 -13.02 6.63 -8.77
CA ASP A 94 -12.64 6.49 -10.18
C ASP A 94 -11.25 7.07 -10.46
N ALA A 95 -10.93 8.22 -9.88
CA ALA A 95 -9.63 8.87 -10.04
C ALA A 95 -8.50 8.03 -9.42
N ILE A 96 -8.70 7.52 -8.20
CA ILE A 96 -7.73 6.64 -7.53
C ILE A 96 -7.58 5.33 -8.30
N GLN A 97 -8.68 4.72 -8.74
CA GLN A 97 -8.62 3.49 -9.52
C GLN A 97 -7.90 3.71 -10.87
N ALA A 98 -8.10 4.86 -11.52
CA ALA A 98 -7.40 5.20 -12.76
C ALA A 98 -5.88 5.29 -12.57
N ALA A 99 -5.43 5.92 -11.48
CA ALA A 99 -4.02 5.94 -11.10
C ALA A 99 -3.52 4.52 -10.76
N TYR A 100 -4.30 3.77 -9.98
CA TYR A 100 -3.94 2.43 -9.51
C TYR A 100 -3.90 1.35 -10.60
N ASN A 101 -4.62 1.58 -11.70
CA ASN A 101 -4.53 0.72 -12.87
C ASN A 101 -3.14 0.79 -13.53
N ARG A 102 -2.38 1.87 -13.31
CA ARG A 102 -0.98 1.99 -13.75
C ARG A 102 -0.04 1.21 -12.79
N THR A 103 1.21 1.01 -13.21
CA THR A 103 2.26 0.38 -12.40
C THR A 103 3.29 1.44 -12.02
N GLY A 104 3.78 1.44 -10.78
CA GLY A 104 4.71 2.44 -10.28
C GLY A 104 4.35 2.92 -8.88
N LEU A 105 4.82 4.12 -8.53
CA LEU A 105 4.50 4.83 -7.30
C LEU A 105 3.27 5.71 -7.52
N ILE A 106 2.15 5.31 -6.93
CA ILE A 106 0.90 6.06 -6.89
C ILE A 106 0.92 6.92 -5.63
N TYR A 107 0.90 8.24 -5.83
CA TYR A 107 1.09 9.22 -4.78
C TYR A 107 -0.24 9.89 -4.40
N LEU A 108 -0.54 9.92 -3.11
CA LEU A 108 -1.71 10.56 -2.54
C LEU A 108 -1.28 11.71 -1.63
N PRO A 109 -1.36 12.97 -2.09
CA PRO A 109 -1.17 14.14 -1.24
C PRO A 109 -2.10 14.13 -0.02
N ASN A 110 -1.80 14.91 1.01
CA ASN A 110 -2.69 15.05 2.15
C ASN A 110 -4.11 15.46 1.69
N GLY A 111 -5.12 14.86 2.31
CA GLY A 111 -6.53 14.96 1.93
C GLY A 111 -7.31 13.74 2.39
N ILE A 112 -8.63 13.86 2.40
CA ILE A 112 -9.56 12.77 2.68
C ILE A 112 -10.17 12.32 1.37
N TYR A 113 -9.81 11.14 0.91
CA TYR A 113 -10.28 10.56 -0.34
C TYR A 113 -11.42 9.60 -0.04
N LEU A 114 -12.64 10.06 -0.31
CA LEU A 114 -13.84 9.26 -0.06
C LEU A 114 -14.03 8.24 -1.20
N VAL A 115 -14.18 6.96 -0.86
CA VAL A 115 -14.39 5.88 -1.82
C VAL A 115 -15.70 5.13 -1.55
N SER A 116 -16.40 4.71 -2.60
CA SER A 116 -17.68 3.99 -2.52
C SER A 116 -17.59 2.53 -2.95
N ARG A 117 -16.49 2.14 -3.60
CA ARG A 117 -16.27 0.80 -4.14
C ARG A 117 -14.80 0.39 -3.98
N PRO A 118 -14.49 -0.90 -4.09
CA PRO A 118 -13.11 -1.37 -3.94
C PRO A 118 -12.13 -0.75 -4.95
N ILE A 119 -10.94 -0.40 -4.48
CA ILE A 119 -9.74 -0.13 -5.28
C ILE A 119 -8.98 -1.44 -5.49
N LYS A 120 -9.07 -2.00 -6.69
CA LYS A 120 -8.54 -3.33 -7.00
C LYS A 120 -7.36 -3.22 -7.94
N ALA A 121 -6.29 -3.97 -7.68
CA ALA A 121 -5.23 -4.11 -8.66
C ALA A 121 -5.80 -4.74 -9.94
N PRO A 122 -5.55 -4.18 -11.14
CA PRO A 122 -6.08 -4.74 -12.37
C PRO A 122 -5.47 -6.12 -12.63
N PRO A 123 -6.13 -6.98 -13.40
CA PRO A 123 -5.54 -8.23 -13.82
C PRO A 123 -4.29 -8.00 -14.66
N ARG A 124 -3.32 -8.90 -14.54
CA ARG A 124 -2.12 -8.92 -15.37
C ARG A 124 -2.08 -10.25 -16.13
N PRO A 125 -2.10 -10.24 -17.48
CA PRO A 125 -2.05 -11.49 -18.24
C PRO A 125 -0.84 -12.34 -17.85
N GLY A 126 -1.10 -13.59 -17.46
CA GLY A 126 -0.08 -14.58 -17.13
C GLY A 126 0.66 -14.40 -15.80
N SER A 127 0.29 -13.45 -14.94
CA SER A 127 0.97 -13.28 -13.64
C SER A 127 0.17 -12.43 -12.65
N ALA A 128 0.64 -12.34 -11.40
CA ALA A 128 0.09 -11.44 -10.38
C ALA A 128 0.35 -9.96 -10.70
N SER A 129 -0.56 -9.11 -10.23
CA SER A 129 -0.29 -7.68 -10.13
C SER A 129 0.85 -7.41 -9.14
N CYS A 130 1.82 -6.63 -9.59
CA CYS A 130 3.07 -6.39 -8.88
C CYS A 130 3.56 -4.95 -9.10
N ARG A 131 4.50 -4.49 -8.29
CA ARG A 131 5.13 -3.14 -8.39
C ARG A 131 4.12 -1.99 -8.31
N ARG A 132 3.09 -2.15 -7.49
CA ARG A 132 2.16 -1.08 -7.13
C ARG A 132 2.49 -0.58 -5.74
N ILE A 133 2.97 0.65 -5.68
CA ILE A 133 3.40 1.30 -4.45
C ILE A 133 2.40 2.42 -4.18
N LEU A 134 1.54 2.26 -3.18
CA LEU A 134 0.70 3.34 -2.68
C LEU A 134 1.49 4.12 -1.65
N GLN A 135 1.71 5.41 -1.90
CA GLN A 135 2.47 6.30 -1.03
C GLN A 135 1.58 7.49 -0.68
N GLY A 136 1.25 7.66 0.59
CA GLY A 136 0.68 8.91 1.07
C GLY A 136 1.76 9.96 1.35
N GLN A 137 1.36 11.22 1.44
CA GLN A 137 2.24 12.30 1.88
C GLN A 137 2.55 12.17 3.37
N SER A 138 1.56 11.79 4.18
CA SER A 138 1.73 11.52 5.60
C SER A 138 0.67 10.56 6.10
N ARG A 139 1.01 9.80 7.15
CA ARG A 139 0.10 8.83 7.75
C ARG A 139 -1.18 9.48 8.23
N GLU A 140 -1.10 10.63 8.89
CA GLU A 140 -2.23 11.32 9.51
C GLU A 140 -3.00 12.19 8.51
N GLY A 141 -2.32 12.74 7.49
CA GLY A 141 -2.90 13.68 6.55
C GLY A 141 -3.46 13.03 5.27
N THR A 142 -2.97 11.87 4.85
CA THR A 142 -3.49 11.12 3.70
C THR A 142 -4.46 10.05 4.18
N ILE A 143 -5.76 10.25 3.94
CA ILE A 143 -6.82 9.35 4.41
C ILE A 143 -7.60 8.79 3.21
N ILE A 144 -7.68 7.48 3.06
CA ILE A 144 -8.65 6.82 2.16
C ILE A 144 -9.81 6.32 3.01
N ARG A 145 -11.01 6.86 2.82
CA ARG A 145 -12.19 6.55 3.63
C ARG A 145 -13.28 5.87 2.81
N LEU A 146 -13.69 4.67 3.22
CA LEU A 146 -14.90 4.04 2.70
C LEU A 146 -16.15 4.77 3.21
N LYS A 147 -17.07 5.12 2.30
CA LYS A 147 -18.37 5.71 2.65
C LYS A 147 -19.15 4.83 3.62
N ASP A 148 -19.99 5.47 4.42
CA ASP A 148 -20.98 4.75 5.21
C ASP A 148 -21.92 3.95 4.29
N ASN A 149 -22.33 2.76 4.73
CA ASN A 149 -23.25 1.88 4.02
C ASN A 149 -22.86 1.63 2.55
N ALA A 150 -21.56 1.48 2.28
CA ALA A 150 -21.05 1.26 0.94
C ALA A 150 -21.54 -0.10 0.40
N ALA A 151 -22.08 -0.09 -0.82
CA ALA A 151 -22.63 -1.29 -1.44
C ALA A 151 -21.53 -2.38 -1.57
N GLY A 152 -21.86 -3.60 -1.13
CA GLY A 152 -20.94 -4.74 -1.17
C GLY A 152 -20.03 -4.89 0.06
N PHE A 153 -20.17 -4.02 1.07
CA PHE A 153 -19.44 -4.11 2.35
C PHE A 153 -20.35 -4.36 3.56
N ASN A 154 -21.66 -4.46 3.35
CA ASN A 154 -22.68 -4.54 4.38
C ASN A 154 -22.95 -5.95 4.94
N ASP A 155 -22.39 -6.98 4.31
CA ASP A 155 -22.59 -8.39 4.68
C ASP A 155 -21.30 -8.96 5.33
N PRO A 156 -21.30 -9.26 6.64
CA PRO A 156 -20.11 -9.76 7.33
C PRO A 156 -19.62 -11.13 6.83
N ASP A 157 -20.50 -11.91 6.20
CA ASP A 157 -20.16 -13.21 5.62
C ASP A 157 -19.61 -13.10 4.19
N LYS A 158 -19.74 -11.92 3.56
CA LYS A 158 -19.20 -11.60 2.23
C LYS A 158 -18.20 -10.47 2.32
N GLN A 159 -17.04 -10.80 2.88
CA GLN A 159 -15.96 -9.86 3.10
C GLN A 159 -15.48 -9.21 1.80
N GLN A 160 -15.27 -7.90 1.83
CA GLN A 160 -14.74 -7.14 0.70
C GLN A 160 -13.71 -6.13 1.19
N ALA A 161 -12.52 -6.17 0.60
CA ALA A 161 -11.47 -5.21 0.92
C ALA A 161 -11.70 -3.86 0.24
N ILE A 162 -11.37 -2.77 0.93
CA ILE A 162 -11.32 -1.43 0.33
C ILE A 162 -10.20 -1.40 -0.70
N ILE A 163 -9.01 -1.90 -0.33
CA ILE A 163 -7.84 -1.93 -1.21
C ILE A 163 -7.32 -3.36 -1.35
N THR A 164 -7.04 -3.79 -2.58
CA THR A 164 -6.30 -5.02 -2.86
C THR A 164 -5.07 -4.75 -3.71
N THR A 165 -3.89 -5.20 -3.24
CA THR A 165 -2.64 -4.98 -4.01
C THR A 165 -2.36 -6.04 -5.06
N SER A 166 -2.94 -7.22 -4.90
CA SER A 166 -2.89 -8.32 -5.85
C SER A 166 -3.92 -9.38 -5.47
N TRP A 167 -3.67 -10.63 -5.85
CA TRP A 167 -4.38 -11.82 -5.41
C TRP A 167 -3.38 -12.89 -4.97
N GLY A 168 -3.86 -13.95 -4.30
CA GLY A 168 -3.05 -14.94 -3.56
C GLY A 168 -2.20 -15.89 -4.40
N VAL A 169 -1.23 -15.35 -5.15
CA VAL A 169 -0.19 -16.08 -5.88
C VAL A 169 1.18 -15.46 -5.58
N ALA A 170 2.23 -16.29 -5.50
CA ALA A 170 3.59 -15.86 -5.12
C ALA A 170 4.26 -14.79 -6.01
N GLN A 171 3.72 -14.47 -7.20
CA GLN A 171 4.33 -13.51 -8.13
C GLN A 171 3.92 -12.05 -7.89
N ALA A 172 3.26 -11.75 -6.76
CA ALA A 172 2.87 -10.40 -6.35
C ALA A 172 4.07 -9.54 -5.90
N PHE A 173 5.09 -9.40 -6.75
CA PHE A 173 6.37 -8.83 -6.31
C PHE A 173 6.31 -7.33 -6.01
N ARG A 174 6.98 -6.89 -4.93
CA ARG A 174 7.27 -5.46 -4.67
C ARG A 174 6.04 -4.56 -4.65
N ASN A 175 4.90 -5.06 -4.18
CA ASN A 175 3.77 -4.20 -3.83
C ASN A 175 4.03 -3.55 -2.47
N ALA A 176 3.61 -2.30 -2.30
CA ALA A 176 3.79 -1.59 -1.05
C ALA A 176 2.65 -0.62 -0.76
N VAL A 177 2.41 -0.37 0.54
CA VAL A 177 1.49 0.66 1.03
C VAL A 177 2.19 1.40 2.17
N SER A 178 2.32 2.72 2.07
CA SER A 178 3.00 3.51 3.09
C SER A 178 2.44 4.90 3.34
N ASP A 179 2.63 5.36 4.57
CA ASP A 179 2.39 6.73 5.03
C ASP A 179 0.98 7.23 4.72
N LEU A 180 -0.03 6.43 5.06
CA LEU A 180 -1.44 6.79 4.89
C LEU A 180 -2.33 6.13 5.95
N THR A 181 -3.56 6.62 6.05
CA THR A 181 -4.63 6.04 6.87
C THR A 181 -5.73 5.46 5.98
N ILE A 182 -6.26 4.30 6.35
CA ILE A 182 -7.45 3.67 5.75
C ILE A 182 -8.57 3.67 6.78
N GLU A 183 -9.72 4.24 6.42
CA GLU A 183 -10.90 4.34 7.28
C GLU A 183 -12.09 3.56 6.73
N VAL A 184 -12.80 2.88 7.63
CA VAL A 184 -14.10 2.24 7.34
C VAL A 184 -15.23 3.06 7.96
N GLY A 185 -16.12 3.59 7.12
CA GLY A 185 -17.37 4.22 7.56
C GLY A 185 -18.36 3.24 8.21
N ALA A 186 -19.38 3.77 8.88
CA ALA A 186 -20.42 3.00 9.55
C ALA A 186 -21.23 2.11 8.58
N GLY A 187 -21.86 1.06 9.10
CA GLY A 187 -22.72 0.18 8.29
C GLY A 187 -21.99 -0.70 7.27
N ASN A 188 -20.69 -0.95 7.47
CA ASN A 188 -19.84 -1.77 6.62
C ASN A 188 -19.22 -2.99 7.37
N PRO A 189 -20.02 -3.84 8.04
CA PRO A 189 -19.52 -4.94 8.86
C PRO A 189 -18.71 -5.99 8.09
N GLY A 190 -18.86 -6.10 6.77
CA GLY A 190 -18.06 -6.97 5.89
C GLY A 190 -16.76 -6.34 5.38
N ALA A 191 -16.44 -5.09 5.75
CA ALA A 191 -15.27 -4.43 5.22
C ALA A 191 -13.95 -5.03 5.73
N VAL A 192 -13.04 -5.24 4.79
CA VAL A 192 -11.62 -5.44 5.08
C VAL A 192 -10.89 -4.15 4.74
N GLY A 193 -10.11 -3.59 5.67
CA GLY A 193 -9.39 -2.33 5.42
C GLY A 193 -8.42 -2.47 4.25
N LEU A 194 -7.46 -3.39 4.40
CA LEU A 194 -6.46 -3.69 3.38
C LEU A 194 -6.29 -5.20 3.23
N ALA A 195 -6.48 -5.72 2.01
CA ALA A 195 -6.01 -7.06 1.65
C ALA A 195 -4.67 -6.92 0.91
N PHE A 196 -3.59 -7.11 1.67
CA PHE A 196 -2.24 -6.87 1.19
C PHE A 196 -1.59 -8.16 0.71
N PHE A 197 -1.24 -8.17 -0.57
CA PHE A 197 -0.50 -9.21 -1.25
C PHE A 197 0.84 -8.66 -1.73
N ALA A 198 1.91 -9.25 -1.22
CA ALA A 198 3.24 -9.03 -1.74
C ALA A 198 4.17 -10.22 -1.51
N SER A 199 5.08 -10.45 -2.44
CA SER A 199 6.21 -11.35 -2.27
C SER A 199 7.49 -10.59 -2.60
N ASN A 200 8.62 -10.92 -1.98
CA ASN A 200 9.95 -10.37 -2.28
C ASN A 200 9.99 -8.83 -2.48
N GLN A 201 10.46 -8.09 -1.47
CA GLN A 201 10.54 -6.61 -1.44
C GLN A 201 9.19 -5.89 -1.23
N GLY A 202 8.20 -6.55 -0.63
CA GLY A 202 6.91 -5.93 -0.32
C GLY A 202 6.76 -5.50 1.13
N TYR A 203 6.07 -4.38 1.37
CA TYR A 203 5.82 -3.88 2.73
C TYR A 203 4.50 -3.13 2.92
N VAL A 204 3.99 -3.14 4.15
CA VAL A 204 3.07 -2.13 4.67
C VAL A 204 3.83 -1.34 5.73
N LYS A 205 4.03 -0.03 5.55
CA LYS A 205 4.89 0.78 6.42
C LYS A 205 4.22 2.07 6.86
N ASN A 206 4.19 2.35 8.17
CA ASN A 206 3.66 3.60 8.71
C ASN A 206 2.20 3.84 8.26
N VAL A 207 1.31 2.90 8.58
CA VAL A 207 -0.09 2.92 8.15
C VAL A 207 -1.01 2.77 9.36
N THR A 208 -2.06 3.58 9.42
CA THR A 208 -3.20 3.35 10.32
C THR A 208 -4.36 2.74 9.52
N ILE A 209 -4.99 1.69 10.05
CA ILE A 209 -6.24 1.14 9.53
C ILE A 209 -7.27 1.20 10.66
N ARG A 210 -8.32 2.01 10.52
CA ARG A 210 -9.28 2.24 11.61
C ARG A 210 -10.72 2.08 11.17
N SER A 211 -11.51 1.49 12.06
CA SER A 211 -12.96 1.46 11.99
C SER A 211 -13.51 2.70 12.68
N MET A 212 -14.28 3.54 11.97
CA MET A 212 -14.82 4.78 12.54
C MET A 212 -16.05 4.56 13.44
N ASP A 213 -16.59 3.34 13.41
CA ASP A 213 -17.67 2.86 14.27
C ASP A 213 -17.21 1.55 14.95
N ALA A 214 -17.48 1.42 16.26
CA ALA A 214 -17.10 0.26 17.05
C ALA A 214 -17.71 -1.06 16.55
N THR A 215 -18.81 -1.00 15.80
CA THR A 215 -19.55 -2.18 15.33
C THR A 215 -19.20 -2.62 13.90
N THR A 216 -18.53 -1.77 13.12
CA THR A 216 -18.25 -2.01 11.70
C THR A 216 -16.88 -2.68 11.47
N GLY A 217 -16.62 -3.10 10.23
CA GLY A 217 -15.37 -3.71 9.79
C GLY A 217 -15.16 -5.16 10.24
N HIS A 218 -14.87 -6.05 9.29
CA HIS A 218 -14.53 -7.44 9.57
C HIS A 218 -13.05 -7.60 9.98
N THR A 219 -12.12 -7.19 9.11
CA THR A 219 -10.67 -7.32 9.32
C THR A 219 -9.95 -6.03 8.98
N GLY A 220 -9.02 -5.57 9.81
CA GLY A 220 -8.20 -4.40 9.47
C GLY A 220 -7.21 -4.71 8.35
N LEU A 221 -6.24 -5.58 8.62
CA LEU A 221 -5.22 -6.03 7.66
C LEU A 221 -5.35 -7.53 7.38
N SER A 222 -5.51 -7.90 6.12
CA SER A 222 -5.54 -9.29 5.66
C SER A 222 -4.31 -9.65 4.84
N LEU A 223 -3.62 -10.72 5.22
CA LEU A 223 -2.38 -11.22 4.61
C LEU A 223 -2.53 -12.68 4.15
N THR A 224 -3.67 -13.04 3.56
CA THR A 224 -4.01 -14.44 3.25
C THR A 224 -3.39 -14.94 1.93
N GLY A 225 -3.40 -16.26 1.73
CA GLY A 225 -3.06 -16.90 0.46
C GLY A 225 -1.56 -17.13 0.24
N ASP A 226 -1.18 -17.39 -1.01
CA ASP A 226 0.22 -17.59 -1.40
C ASP A 226 0.96 -16.25 -1.43
N ASN A 227 1.34 -15.81 -0.24
CA ASN A 227 1.78 -14.46 0.07
C ASN A 227 3.09 -14.48 0.86
N GLY A 228 3.85 -13.40 0.79
CA GLY A 228 5.16 -13.26 1.41
C GLY A 228 6.32 -13.82 0.56
N PRO A 229 7.57 -13.69 1.04
CA PRO A 229 7.95 -12.96 2.25
C PRO A 229 7.67 -11.45 2.13
N LEU A 230 7.13 -10.87 3.20
CA LEU A 230 6.75 -9.45 3.29
C LEU A 230 7.01 -8.87 4.69
N LEU A 231 7.05 -7.54 4.78
CA LEU A 231 7.24 -6.79 6.02
C LEU A 231 6.01 -5.92 6.36
N VAL A 232 5.57 -5.95 7.61
CA VAL A 232 4.61 -5.00 8.19
C VAL A 232 5.35 -4.21 9.25
N TRP A 233 5.51 -2.90 9.06
CA TRP A 233 6.36 -2.07 9.91
C TRP A 233 5.65 -0.78 10.36
N ASN A 234 5.56 -0.57 11.67
CA ASN A 234 4.89 0.60 12.27
C ASN A 234 3.44 0.72 11.77
N VAL A 235 2.62 -0.29 12.07
CA VAL A 235 1.22 -0.34 11.63
C VAL A 235 0.31 -0.36 12.84
N GLU A 236 -0.75 0.45 12.77
CA GLU A 236 -1.83 0.48 13.76
C GLU A 236 -3.13 -0.01 13.16
N VAL A 237 -3.82 -0.88 13.91
CA VAL A 237 -5.18 -1.31 13.58
C VAL A 237 -6.12 -1.06 14.75
N GLU A 238 -7.14 -0.25 14.51
CA GLU A 238 -8.15 0.13 15.51
C GLU A 238 -9.55 -0.33 15.11
N GLY A 239 -10.25 -0.99 16.02
CA GLY A 239 -11.58 -1.54 15.78
C GLY A 239 -11.53 -2.90 15.07
N PHE A 240 -12.52 -3.16 14.21
CA PHE A 240 -12.70 -4.43 13.48
C PHE A 240 -13.03 -5.66 14.35
N GLY A 241 -13.53 -6.71 13.72
CA GLY A 241 -13.60 -8.03 14.35
C GLY A 241 -12.19 -8.57 14.65
N ILE A 242 -11.37 -8.63 13.61
CA ILE A 242 -9.97 -9.09 13.68
C ILE A 242 -9.07 -7.93 13.28
N GLY A 243 -8.04 -7.63 14.07
CA GLY A 243 -7.10 -6.55 13.74
C GLY A 243 -6.27 -6.96 12.53
N VAL A 244 -5.52 -8.05 12.66
CA VAL A 244 -4.70 -8.62 11.59
C VAL A 244 -5.02 -10.10 11.39
N LEU A 245 -5.29 -10.49 10.15
CA LEU A 245 -5.37 -11.89 9.72
C LEU A 245 -4.06 -12.28 9.00
N GLY A 246 -3.13 -12.86 9.75
CA GLY A 246 -1.81 -13.31 9.29
C GLY A 246 -1.85 -14.74 8.76
N ALA A 247 -2.11 -14.93 7.47
CA ALA A 247 -2.14 -16.26 6.85
C ALA A 247 -1.34 -16.29 5.54
N ALA A 248 -0.13 -15.74 5.58
CA ALA A 248 0.79 -15.70 4.45
C ALA A 248 1.54 -17.03 4.34
N ASN A 249 1.42 -17.72 3.20
CA ASN A 249 2.00 -19.04 3.00
C ASN A 249 3.53 -19.08 3.14
N ALA A 250 4.22 -18.10 2.57
CA ALA A 250 5.67 -18.04 2.67
C ALA A 250 6.08 -17.57 4.07
N LEU A 251 5.82 -16.29 4.37
CA LEU A 251 6.07 -15.66 5.66
C LEU A 251 5.54 -14.22 5.75
N ALA A 252 5.02 -13.82 6.91
CA ALA A 252 4.84 -12.42 7.29
C ALA A 252 5.75 -12.05 8.48
N THR A 253 6.52 -10.97 8.34
CA THR A 253 7.31 -10.38 9.42
C THR A 253 6.68 -9.07 9.87
N PHE A 254 6.48 -8.91 11.17
CA PHE A 254 5.90 -7.72 11.79
C PHE A 254 6.91 -7.05 12.71
N GLU A 255 7.05 -5.73 12.58
CA GLU A 255 7.93 -4.89 13.36
C GLU A 255 7.15 -3.66 13.84
N GLY A 256 6.82 -3.57 15.13
CA GLY A 256 6.03 -2.44 15.61
C GLY A 256 4.58 -2.51 15.12
N LEU A 257 3.85 -3.56 15.52
CA LEU A 257 2.42 -3.69 15.26
C LEU A 257 1.64 -3.31 16.52
N GLN A 258 0.66 -2.42 16.38
CA GLN A 258 -0.26 -2.07 17.45
C GLN A 258 -1.69 -2.37 17.03
N VAL A 259 -2.44 -3.05 17.90
CA VAL A 259 -3.84 -3.40 17.65
C VAL A 259 -4.69 -3.01 18.86
N SER A 260 -5.86 -2.43 18.63
CA SER A 260 -6.76 -2.01 19.71
C SER A 260 -8.24 -2.09 19.34
N ASN A 261 -9.09 -2.31 20.34
CA ASN A 261 -10.55 -2.32 20.21
C ASN A 261 -11.11 -3.36 19.21
N GLN A 262 -10.43 -4.49 19.04
CA GLN A 262 -10.94 -5.63 18.28
C GLN A 262 -12.07 -6.35 19.02
N ARG A 263 -12.99 -6.95 18.25
CA ARG A 263 -14.13 -7.71 18.80
C ARG A 263 -13.93 -9.23 18.86
N LYS A 264 -12.87 -9.77 18.24
CA LYS A 264 -12.57 -11.21 18.23
C LYS A 264 -11.11 -11.53 18.56
N ALA A 265 -10.15 -10.87 17.91
CA ALA A 265 -8.73 -11.06 18.17
C ALA A 265 -7.90 -9.90 17.65
N GLY A 266 -6.83 -9.55 18.37
CA GLY A 266 -5.84 -8.57 17.90
C GLY A 266 -5.12 -9.04 16.62
N LEU A 267 -4.33 -10.12 16.76
CA LEU A 267 -3.67 -10.82 15.66
C LEU A 267 -4.14 -12.28 15.61
N GLU A 268 -4.72 -12.69 14.50
CA GLU A 268 -4.98 -14.10 14.18
C GLU A 268 -3.92 -14.60 13.18
N SER A 269 -2.97 -15.42 13.65
CA SER A 269 -1.95 -16.04 12.82
C SER A 269 -2.40 -17.43 12.37
N GLY A 270 -2.89 -17.54 11.13
CA GLY A 270 -3.24 -18.81 10.51
C GLY A 270 -2.03 -19.62 10.04
N LEU A 271 -0.98 -18.94 9.56
CA LEU A 271 0.25 -19.53 9.04
C LEU A 271 1.49 -18.97 9.77
N LYS A 272 2.67 -19.04 9.14
CA LYS A 272 3.96 -18.63 9.71
C LYS A 272 4.04 -17.11 9.89
N SER A 273 4.31 -16.66 11.12
CA SER A 273 4.51 -15.24 11.43
C SER A 273 5.67 -15.03 12.40
N TYR A 274 6.48 -14.01 12.15
CA TYR A 274 7.44 -13.47 13.13
C TYR A 274 6.98 -12.08 13.55
N VAL A 275 6.80 -11.86 14.84
CA VAL A 275 6.26 -10.62 15.39
C VAL A 275 7.24 -10.07 16.42
N HIS A 276 7.69 -8.84 16.19
CA HIS A 276 8.55 -8.10 17.10
C HIS A 276 7.94 -6.73 17.43
N ARG A 277 8.04 -6.30 18.70
CA ARG A 277 7.45 -5.05 19.22
C ARG A 277 5.94 -4.99 18.99
N PHE A 278 5.22 -5.92 19.59
CA PHE A 278 3.76 -5.99 19.49
C PHE A 278 3.07 -5.32 20.68
N ARG A 279 2.10 -4.46 20.42
CA ARG A 279 1.23 -3.87 21.43
C ARG A 279 -0.22 -4.22 21.15
N SER A 280 -0.93 -4.66 22.18
CA SER A 280 -2.36 -4.93 22.09
C SER A 280 -3.10 -4.25 23.22
N PHE A 281 -4.12 -3.46 22.89
CA PHE A 281 -5.02 -2.83 23.85
C PHE A 281 -6.44 -3.34 23.59
N ASN A 282 -6.73 -4.54 24.10
CA ASN A 282 -7.90 -5.31 23.73
C ASN A 282 -8.53 -6.01 24.92
N LYS A 283 -9.84 -6.19 24.89
CA LYS A 283 -10.56 -7.09 25.81
C LYS A 283 -10.60 -8.53 25.30
N VAL A 284 -10.35 -8.75 24.02
CA VAL A 284 -10.26 -10.07 23.39
C VAL A 284 -8.82 -10.56 23.37
N PRO A 285 -8.55 -11.85 23.10
CA PRO A 285 -7.18 -12.34 22.99
C PRO A 285 -6.33 -11.48 22.05
N ALA A 286 -5.16 -11.08 22.53
CA ALA A 286 -4.24 -10.27 21.76
C ALA A 286 -3.66 -11.04 20.58
N VAL A 287 -3.40 -12.35 20.76
CA VAL A 287 -2.89 -13.25 19.73
C VAL A 287 -3.64 -14.57 19.74
N ILE A 288 -4.05 -15.03 18.57
CA ILE A 288 -4.47 -16.40 18.31
C ILE A 288 -3.59 -16.98 17.20
N SER A 289 -2.68 -17.89 17.55
CA SER A 289 -1.87 -18.64 16.58
C SER A 289 -2.44 -20.03 16.39
N LYS A 290 -2.69 -20.43 15.13
CA LYS A 290 -3.28 -21.73 14.79
C LYS A 290 -2.22 -22.81 14.58
N ASN A 291 -2.00 -23.26 13.34
CA ASN A 291 -1.39 -24.56 13.07
C ASN A 291 0.10 -24.51 12.68
N HIS A 292 0.72 -23.33 12.65
CA HIS A 292 2.08 -23.15 12.14
C HIS A 292 3.01 -22.48 13.17
N MET A 293 4.30 -22.44 12.82
CA MET A 293 5.33 -21.78 13.62
C MET A 293 5.01 -20.31 13.82
N PHE A 294 4.99 -19.89 15.07
CA PHE A 294 4.73 -18.51 15.47
C PHE A 294 5.81 -18.01 16.41
N ILE A 295 6.36 -16.83 16.15
CA ILE A 295 7.34 -16.20 17.04
C ILE A 295 6.83 -14.84 17.46
N LEU A 296 6.87 -14.58 18.77
CA LEU A 296 6.54 -13.31 19.38
C LEU A 296 7.67 -12.87 20.30
N VAL A 297 8.22 -11.70 20.02
CA VAL A 297 9.34 -11.12 20.77
C VAL A 297 9.02 -9.69 21.16
N ASP A 298 9.24 -9.34 22.43
CA ASP A 298 9.05 -7.99 22.98
C ASP A 298 7.61 -7.49 22.77
N ALA A 299 6.68 -7.90 23.66
CA ALA A 299 5.26 -7.57 23.52
C ALA A 299 4.58 -7.12 24.83
N HIS A 300 3.63 -6.21 24.69
CA HIS A 300 2.82 -5.66 25.78
C HIS A 300 1.33 -5.80 25.46
N LEU A 301 0.61 -6.57 26.28
CA LEU A 301 -0.78 -6.96 26.05
C LEU A 301 -1.65 -6.45 27.21
N GLU A 302 -2.54 -5.50 26.96
CA GLU A 302 -3.28 -4.77 28.00
C GLU A 302 -4.78 -4.74 27.72
N GLY A 303 -5.56 -4.43 28.77
CA GLY A 303 -7.02 -4.40 28.75
C GLY A 303 -7.60 -5.72 29.26
N GLY A 304 -7.44 -6.77 28.46
CA GLY A 304 -7.82 -8.16 28.71
C GLY A 304 -9.27 -8.42 29.08
N ASP A 305 -9.59 -9.71 29.12
CA ASP A 305 -10.78 -10.24 29.77
C ASP A 305 -10.30 -11.21 30.87
N PRO A 306 -10.73 -11.02 32.13
CA PRO A 306 -10.28 -11.81 33.27
C PRO A 306 -10.67 -13.31 33.20
N GLU A 307 -11.45 -13.71 32.20
CA GLU A 307 -11.83 -15.11 31.94
C GLU A 307 -11.00 -15.76 30.81
N THR A 308 -10.20 -15.00 30.07
CA THR A 308 -9.48 -15.48 28.88
C THR A 308 -7.97 -15.29 28.97
N ALA A 309 -7.22 -16.04 28.16
CA ALA A 309 -5.78 -15.86 28.03
C ALA A 309 -5.42 -14.75 27.04
N ALA A 310 -4.29 -14.08 27.28
CA ALA A 310 -3.78 -13.04 26.37
C ALA A 310 -3.32 -13.62 25.02
N ILE A 311 -2.69 -14.80 25.05
CA ILE A 311 -2.15 -15.51 23.89
C ILE A 311 -2.74 -16.91 23.83
N ILE A 312 -3.20 -17.33 22.66
CA ILE A 312 -3.63 -18.71 22.40
C ILE A 312 -2.73 -19.33 21.34
N ILE A 313 -2.04 -20.42 21.68
CA ILE A 313 -1.09 -21.12 20.79
C ILE A 313 -1.60 -22.51 20.41
N GLY A 314 -1.83 -22.74 19.12
CA GLY A 314 -2.28 -24.02 18.57
C GLY A 314 -1.17 -24.96 18.09
N SER A 315 0.05 -24.46 17.87
CA SER A 315 1.17 -25.21 17.27
C SER A 315 2.50 -24.76 17.85
N ASN A 316 3.60 -24.97 17.12
CA ASN A 316 4.93 -24.61 17.59
C ASN A 316 5.11 -23.11 17.72
N ALA A 317 5.72 -22.67 18.82
CA ALA A 317 5.98 -21.25 19.03
C ALA A 317 7.22 -20.98 19.87
N LEU A 318 7.73 -19.76 19.72
CA LEU A 318 8.75 -19.13 20.55
C LEU A 318 8.20 -17.78 21.03
N ILE A 319 8.09 -17.60 22.34
CA ILE A 319 7.58 -16.39 22.99
C ILE A 319 8.67 -15.85 23.90
N ARG A 320 9.00 -14.56 23.77
CA ARG A 320 10.11 -13.95 24.50
C ARG A 320 9.77 -12.53 24.91
N ASN A 321 10.08 -12.17 26.16
CA ASN A 321 9.88 -10.84 26.72
C ASN A 321 8.45 -10.30 26.52
N VAL A 322 7.46 -11.04 26.99
CA VAL A 322 6.04 -10.65 26.89
C VAL A 322 5.47 -10.34 28.26
N LYS A 323 4.76 -9.22 28.36
CA LYS A 323 3.97 -8.85 29.54
C LYS A 323 2.50 -8.71 29.17
N SER A 324 1.63 -9.08 30.09
CA SER A 324 0.19 -8.95 29.95
C SER A 324 -0.46 -8.33 31.19
N SER A 325 -1.63 -7.71 31.04
CA SER A 325 -2.47 -7.24 32.14
C SER A 325 -3.96 -7.31 31.77
N GLY A 326 -4.82 -7.58 32.75
CA GLY A 326 -6.27 -7.70 32.56
C GLY A 326 -6.78 -9.05 32.06
N TYR A 327 -5.88 -10.00 31.76
CA TYR A 327 -6.21 -11.37 31.35
C TYR A 327 -6.15 -12.35 32.53
N ALA A 328 -6.87 -13.47 32.44
CA ALA A 328 -6.82 -14.55 33.44
C ALA A 328 -5.40 -15.13 33.59
N ARG A 329 -4.72 -15.28 32.46
CA ARG A 329 -3.37 -15.85 32.31
C ARG A 329 -2.74 -15.37 31.00
N ILE A 330 -1.43 -15.46 30.90
CA ILE A 330 -0.70 -14.93 29.75
C ILE A 330 -0.82 -15.82 28.50
N LEU A 331 -0.83 -17.14 28.64
CA LEU A 331 -0.80 -18.06 27.50
C LEU A 331 -1.63 -19.32 27.75
N ASP A 332 -2.52 -19.64 26.82
CA ASP A 332 -3.16 -20.95 26.70
C ASP A 332 -2.65 -21.71 25.48
N ARG A 333 -2.73 -23.04 25.56
CA ARG A 333 -2.49 -23.94 24.43
C ARG A 333 -3.75 -24.68 24.06
N THR A 334 -3.95 -24.89 22.76
CA THR A 334 -5.02 -25.81 22.31
C THR A 334 -4.66 -27.27 22.59
N LYS A 335 -3.37 -27.57 22.78
CA LYS A 335 -2.83 -28.89 23.14
C LYS A 335 -1.71 -28.74 24.16
N GLY A 336 -1.87 -29.40 25.31
CA GLY A 336 -0.92 -29.32 26.43
C GLY A 336 -1.23 -28.17 27.39
N THR A 337 -0.30 -27.90 28.31
CA THR A 337 -0.47 -26.88 29.35
C THR A 337 0.01 -25.51 28.86
N GLY A 338 -0.74 -24.46 29.24
CA GLY A 338 -0.39 -23.06 29.02
C GLY A 338 0.69 -22.54 29.98
N VAL A 339 0.73 -21.21 30.15
CA VAL A 339 1.57 -20.50 31.12
C VAL A 339 0.68 -19.56 31.92
N GLU A 340 0.69 -19.75 33.24
CA GLU A 340 -0.02 -18.91 34.20
C GLU A 340 0.68 -17.56 34.42
N GLY A 341 0.00 -16.65 35.12
CA GLY A 341 0.54 -15.35 35.46
C GLY A 341 0.54 -14.38 34.28
N ASN A 342 1.39 -13.36 34.35
CA ASN A 342 1.29 -12.17 33.51
C ASN A 342 2.59 -11.78 32.77
N SER A 343 3.63 -12.61 32.85
CA SER A 343 4.92 -12.35 32.20
C SER A 343 5.60 -13.62 31.70
N ILE A 344 6.21 -13.55 30.52
CA ILE A 344 7.07 -14.59 29.94
C ILE A 344 8.40 -13.95 29.56
N GLU A 345 9.50 -14.42 30.16
CA GLU A 345 10.86 -14.05 29.71
C GLU A 345 11.24 -14.85 28.46
N LEU A 346 11.08 -16.17 28.51
CA LEU A 346 11.29 -17.09 27.40
C LEU A 346 10.38 -18.31 27.57
N TRP A 347 9.67 -18.67 26.51
CA TRP A 347 8.89 -19.89 26.44
C TRP A 347 8.92 -20.42 25.01
N ALA A 348 9.05 -21.73 24.86
CA ALA A 348 9.00 -22.37 23.55
C ALA A 348 8.31 -23.73 23.66
N THR A 349 7.63 -24.12 22.59
CA THR A 349 6.99 -25.45 22.52
C THR A 349 8.01 -26.58 22.41
N GLN A 350 9.22 -26.28 21.95
CA GLN A 350 10.35 -27.19 21.85
C GLN A 350 11.56 -26.52 22.49
N LYS A 351 12.43 -27.29 23.15
CA LYS A 351 13.65 -26.74 23.73
C LYS A 351 14.54 -26.18 22.61
N PRO A 352 15.09 -24.96 22.76
CA PRO A 352 16.10 -24.45 21.84
C PRO A 352 17.29 -25.42 21.75
N VAL A 353 17.77 -25.69 20.54
CA VAL A 353 19.01 -26.45 20.32
C VAL A 353 20.05 -25.49 19.79
N LEU A 354 21.14 -25.29 20.53
CA LEU A 354 22.28 -24.50 20.08
C LEU A 354 23.33 -25.41 19.46
N LEU A 355 23.99 -24.92 18.40
CA LEU A 355 25.02 -25.67 17.66
C LEU A 355 26.23 -26.11 18.52
N ASN A 356 26.42 -25.51 19.69
CA ASN A 356 27.56 -25.78 20.56
C ASN A 356 27.23 -26.50 21.88
N ASN A 357 25.98 -26.99 22.07
CA ASN A 357 25.53 -27.71 23.28
C ASN A 357 25.78 -26.98 24.63
N ALA A 358 26.17 -25.71 24.60
CA ALA A 358 26.70 -25.00 25.78
C ALA A 358 25.61 -24.27 26.59
N GLN A 359 24.40 -24.11 26.03
CA GLN A 359 23.30 -23.46 26.72
C GLN A 359 21.96 -24.14 26.37
N GLU A 360 21.08 -24.23 27.36
CA GLU A 360 19.68 -24.70 27.20
C GLU A 360 18.71 -23.55 26.83
N ASN A 361 19.23 -22.32 26.71
CA ASN A 361 18.46 -21.08 26.54
C ASN A 361 18.81 -20.37 25.22
N SER A 362 17.93 -19.48 24.74
CA SER A 362 18.25 -18.63 23.57
C SER A 362 19.39 -17.65 23.90
N VAL A 363 20.13 -17.17 22.90
CA VAL A 363 21.25 -16.22 23.07
C VAL A 363 20.80 -14.83 23.60
N GLN A 364 19.49 -14.59 23.73
CA GLN A 364 18.90 -13.36 24.27
C GLN A 364 19.45 -12.06 23.64
N LEU A 365 19.87 -12.13 22.37
CA LEU A 365 20.40 -10.95 21.69
C LEU A 365 19.31 -9.88 21.54
N PRO A 366 19.68 -8.60 21.72
CA PRO A 366 18.78 -7.49 21.43
C PRO A 366 18.45 -7.50 19.93
N VAL A 367 17.19 -7.27 19.60
CA VAL A 367 16.77 -7.06 18.21
C VAL A 367 16.87 -5.56 17.94
N MET A 368 17.89 -5.17 17.18
CA MET A 368 18.09 -3.76 16.82
C MET A 368 16.98 -3.27 15.91
N GLN A 369 16.49 -2.05 16.16
CA GLN A 369 15.53 -1.40 15.28
C GLN A 369 16.18 -1.15 13.90
N SER A 370 15.43 -1.44 12.84
CA SER A 370 15.83 -1.03 11.49
C SER A 370 15.96 0.49 11.45
N PRO A 371 17.09 1.04 10.94
CA PRO A 371 17.29 2.48 10.93
C PRO A 371 16.18 3.16 10.12
N GLU A 372 15.61 4.22 10.69
CA GLU A 372 14.75 5.12 9.94
C GLU A 372 15.62 6.11 9.19
N ILE A 373 15.39 6.19 7.88
CA ILE A 373 16.07 7.14 7.00
C ILE A 373 15.10 8.31 6.83
N PRO A 374 15.29 9.45 7.54
CA PRO A 374 14.45 10.62 7.37
C PRO A 374 14.50 11.11 5.92
N TRP A 375 13.33 11.48 5.40
CA TRP A 375 13.23 12.22 4.15
C TRP A 375 13.65 13.66 4.45
N GLY A 376 14.83 14.07 3.95
CA GLY A 376 15.30 15.44 4.09
C GLY A 376 14.51 16.44 3.24
N SER A 377 14.82 17.72 3.37
CA SER A 377 14.37 18.75 2.43
C SER A 377 14.69 18.33 0.99
N LEU A 378 13.86 18.74 0.03
CA LEU A 378 14.20 18.61 -1.40
C LEU A 378 15.41 19.49 -1.78
N GLU A 379 15.75 20.46 -0.95
CA GLU A 379 16.99 21.21 -1.06
C GLU A 379 18.19 20.28 -0.90
N GLY A 380 19.08 20.27 -1.90
CA GLY A 380 20.22 19.35 -1.95
C GLY A 380 19.93 18.01 -2.63
N TRP A 381 18.72 17.77 -3.12
CA TRP A 381 18.44 16.63 -3.98
C TRP A 381 19.01 16.87 -5.37
N THR A 382 19.58 15.83 -5.96
CA THR A 382 20.13 15.87 -7.31
C THR A 382 19.50 14.76 -8.14
N ASN A 383 18.90 15.13 -9.27
CA ASN A 383 18.39 14.17 -10.24
C ASN A 383 19.53 13.65 -11.13
N ALA A 384 19.80 12.34 -11.10
CA ALA A 384 20.85 11.73 -11.91
C ALA A 384 20.65 11.93 -13.42
N LEU A 385 19.41 12.20 -13.86
CA LEU A 385 19.09 12.49 -15.26
C LEU A 385 19.51 13.88 -15.72
N ALA A 386 19.89 14.78 -14.80
CA ALA A 386 20.50 16.06 -15.16
C ALA A 386 21.92 15.89 -15.73
N PHE A 387 22.51 14.70 -15.60
CA PHE A 387 23.86 14.40 -16.06
C PHE A 387 23.82 13.54 -17.33
N THR A 388 24.74 13.82 -18.24
CA THR A 388 24.80 13.14 -19.52
C THR A 388 25.56 11.81 -19.39
N PRO A 389 24.96 10.66 -19.72
CA PRO A 389 25.69 9.39 -19.76
C PRO A 389 26.66 9.37 -20.94
N VAL A 390 27.74 8.60 -20.82
CA VAL A 390 28.73 8.45 -21.89
C VAL A 390 28.29 7.32 -22.82
N GLU A 391 28.27 7.56 -24.13
CA GLU A 391 28.00 6.51 -25.11
C GLU A 391 29.22 5.60 -25.28
N ARG A 392 28.99 4.28 -25.30
CA ARG A 392 30.00 3.27 -25.64
C ARG A 392 29.46 2.32 -26.70
N ARG A 393 30.31 2.00 -27.68
CA ARG A 393 30.07 0.88 -28.58
C ARG A 393 30.39 -0.43 -27.86
N VAL A 394 29.41 -1.32 -27.76
CA VAL A 394 29.54 -2.63 -27.12
C VAL A 394 29.15 -3.71 -28.13
N LEU A 395 29.94 -4.78 -28.19
CA LEU A 395 29.60 -5.95 -28.99
C LEU A 395 28.59 -6.80 -28.20
N VAL A 396 27.35 -6.84 -28.68
CA VAL A 396 26.28 -7.65 -28.08
C VAL A 396 26.19 -8.98 -28.81
N ARG A 397 26.35 -10.07 -28.06
CA ARG A 397 26.30 -11.43 -28.60
C ARG A 397 24.96 -11.65 -29.32
N GLY A 398 25.02 -11.98 -30.61
CA GLY A 398 23.85 -12.22 -31.45
C GLY A 398 23.17 -10.96 -32.02
N LYS A 399 23.68 -9.75 -31.74
CA LYS A 399 23.15 -8.49 -32.28
C LYS A 399 24.19 -7.56 -32.93
N GLY A 400 25.47 -7.86 -32.76
CA GLY A 400 26.55 -7.06 -33.35
C GLY A 400 26.89 -5.84 -32.50
N TRP A 401 27.44 -4.79 -33.12
CA TRP A 401 27.83 -3.57 -32.43
C TRP A 401 26.62 -2.69 -32.14
N GLU A 402 26.37 -2.42 -30.86
CA GLU A 402 25.33 -1.50 -30.41
C GLU A 402 25.95 -0.32 -29.66
N VAL A 403 25.32 0.85 -29.75
CA VAL A 403 25.66 2.00 -28.90
C VAL A 403 24.84 1.87 -27.61
N GLN A 404 25.52 1.77 -26.48
CA GLN A 404 24.92 1.71 -25.15
C GLN A 404 25.32 2.92 -24.32
N LYS A 405 24.42 3.42 -23.48
CA LYS A 405 24.69 4.52 -22.56
C LYS A 405 25.30 3.99 -21.27
N ASN A 406 26.56 4.31 -21.01
CA ASN A 406 27.23 4.08 -19.73
C ASN A 406 26.87 5.21 -18.76
N TRP A 407 25.99 4.90 -17.81
CA TRP A 407 25.54 5.83 -16.78
C TRP A 407 26.52 6.00 -15.63
N ALA A 408 27.55 5.17 -15.46
CA ALA A 408 28.44 5.24 -14.30
C ALA A 408 29.06 6.65 -14.08
N PRO A 409 29.56 7.37 -15.11
CA PRO A 409 30.07 8.73 -14.93
C PRO A 409 29.00 9.75 -14.54
N ALA A 410 27.79 9.63 -15.11
CA ALA A 410 26.66 10.51 -14.79
C ALA A 410 26.17 10.30 -13.36
N ILE A 411 26.11 9.04 -12.92
CA ILE A 411 25.78 8.68 -11.54
C ILE A 411 26.86 9.22 -10.59
N GLN A 412 28.15 9.02 -10.90
CA GLN A 412 29.23 9.56 -10.08
C GLN A 412 29.17 11.08 -9.99
N ALA A 413 28.88 11.78 -11.09
CA ALA A 413 28.75 13.25 -11.06
C ALA A 413 27.56 13.71 -10.19
N ALA A 414 26.44 13.00 -10.21
CA ALA A 414 25.31 13.28 -9.33
C ALA A 414 25.67 13.07 -7.85
N LEU A 415 26.39 11.99 -7.57
CA LEU A 415 26.93 11.63 -6.26
C LEU A 415 27.91 12.72 -5.75
N ASP A 416 28.85 13.16 -6.59
CA ASP A 416 29.83 14.19 -6.25
C ASP A 416 29.18 15.57 -6.00
N GLN A 417 28.14 15.91 -6.76
CA GLN A 417 27.36 17.14 -6.55
C GLN A 417 26.67 17.12 -5.19
N VAL A 418 26.02 16.01 -4.84
CA VAL A 418 25.37 15.78 -3.54
C VAL A 418 26.38 15.94 -2.39
N HIS A 419 27.57 15.35 -2.53
CA HIS A 419 28.63 15.47 -1.53
C HIS A 419 29.15 16.90 -1.35
N THR A 420 29.24 17.65 -2.46
CA THR A 420 29.64 19.07 -2.45
C THR A 420 28.58 19.95 -1.78
N GLN A 421 27.29 19.61 -1.95
CA GLN A 421 26.18 20.35 -1.33
C GLN A 421 26.06 20.07 0.17
N SER A 422 26.33 18.85 0.63
CA SER A 422 26.22 18.45 2.04
C SER A 422 27.40 18.88 2.92
N SER A 423 28.52 19.29 2.33
CA SER A 423 29.68 19.85 3.05
C SER A 423 29.52 21.35 3.40
N SER A 424 28.37 21.97 3.07
CA SER A 424 27.98 23.31 3.49
C SER A 424 27.28 23.30 4.86
N PRO A 425 27.63 24.21 5.80
CA PRO A 425 27.21 24.14 7.22
C PRO A 425 25.72 24.41 7.51
N GLN A 426 24.82 24.39 6.52
CA GLN A 426 23.41 24.81 6.68
C GLN A 426 22.33 23.77 6.32
N GLY A 427 22.68 22.57 5.80
CA GLY A 427 21.67 21.60 5.36
C GLY A 427 21.44 20.45 6.35
N ASN A 428 20.39 20.51 7.17
CA ASN A 428 20.01 19.46 8.14
C ASN A 428 19.31 18.22 7.50
N GLY A 429 19.64 17.87 6.25
CA GLY A 429 19.01 16.76 5.51
C GLY A 429 20.03 15.79 4.92
N MET A 430 19.71 14.49 4.87
CA MET A 430 20.52 13.54 4.10
C MET A 430 20.40 13.86 2.61
N PRO A 431 21.52 14.05 1.89
CA PRO A 431 21.46 14.41 0.48
C PRO A 431 21.08 13.16 -0.34
N VAL A 432 20.20 13.33 -1.32
CA VAL A 432 19.59 12.21 -2.07
C VAL A 432 19.91 12.32 -3.55
N VAL A 433 20.42 11.23 -4.13
CA VAL A 433 20.45 11.06 -5.59
C VAL A 433 19.17 10.36 -6.03
N GLN A 434 18.35 11.09 -6.78
CA GLN A 434 17.12 10.59 -7.34
C GLN A 434 17.38 9.91 -8.69
N PHE A 435 16.78 8.73 -8.88
CA PHE A 435 16.74 8.04 -10.16
C PHE A 435 15.28 7.80 -10.53
N THR A 436 14.85 8.26 -11.71
CA THR A 436 13.59 7.81 -12.33
C THR A 436 13.94 6.83 -13.44
N PHE A 437 13.57 5.57 -13.28
CA PHE A 437 14.07 4.49 -14.13
C PHE A 437 13.30 4.35 -15.45
N ALA A 438 12.17 5.05 -15.60
CA ALA A 438 11.47 5.12 -16.87
C ALA A 438 12.40 5.57 -18.01
N SER A 439 13.33 6.51 -17.75
CA SER A 439 14.30 7.01 -18.75
C SER A 439 15.63 6.22 -18.79
N MET A 440 16.03 5.54 -17.70
CA MET A 440 17.23 4.70 -17.69
C MET A 440 16.99 3.29 -18.24
N SER A 441 15.75 2.79 -18.25
CA SER A 441 15.45 1.43 -18.70
C SER A 441 15.61 1.22 -20.21
N ASP A 442 15.47 2.29 -21.01
CA ASP A 442 15.78 2.25 -22.45
C ASP A 442 17.31 2.14 -22.70
N ALA A 443 18.14 2.45 -21.69
CA ALA A 443 19.60 2.37 -21.76
C ALA A 443 20.19 1.08 -21.18
N LEU A 444 19.49 0.41 -20.25
CA LEU A 444 19.90 -0.86 -19.66
C LEU A 444 19.30 -2.03 -20.45
N SER A 445 19.72 -2.15 -21.71
CA SER A 445 19.37 -3.27 -22.60
C SER A 445 19.92 -4.60 -22.04
N GLY A 446 19.20 -5.19 -21.09
CA GLY A 446 19.57 -6.44 -20.43
C GLY A 446 18.87 -6.72 -19.11
N VAL A 447 18.33 -5.69 -18.43
CA VAL A 447 17.66 -5.84 -17.14
C VAL A 447 16.14 -5.83 -17.33
N LYS A 448 15.49 -6.99 -17.22
CA LYS A 448 14.01 -7.13 -17.28
C LYS A 448 13.28 -6.51 -16.07
N GLN A 449 13.98 -5.79 -15.20
CA GLN A 449 13.42 -5.12 -14.03
C GLN A 449 13.26 -3.62 -14.30
N LYS A 450 12.02 -3.23 -14.63
CA LYS A 450 11.56 -1.85 -14.61
C LYS A 450 11.20 -1.48 -13.17
N SER A 451 11.97 -0.62 -12.53
CA SER A 451 11.73 -0.17 -11.15
C SER A 451 12.35 1.20 -10.91
N ASP A 452 11.57 2.19 -10.46
CA ASP A 452 12.12 3.39 -9.86
C ASP A 452 12.84 3.03 -8.55
N LEU A 453 14.05 3.55 -8.33
CA LEU A 453 14.88 3.31 -7.17
C LEU A 453 15.32 4.67 -6.63
N LEU A 454 14.92 4.99 -5.41
CA LEU A 454 15.51 6.10 -4.66
C LEU A 454 16.59 5.47 -3.78
N ILE A 455 17.85 5.86 -3.98
CA ILE A 455 18.96 5.40 -3.13
C ILE A 455 19.30 6.56 -2.18
N PRO A 456 18.87 6.53 -0.92
CA PRO A 456 19.43 7.42 0.09
C PRO A 456 20.91 7.06 0.27
N TRP A 457 21.81 8.04 0.23
CA TRP A 457 23.23 7.82 0.48
C TRP A 457 23.56 8.21 1.92
N THR A 458 24.05 7.25 2.70
CA THR A 458 24.71 7.49 3.98
C THR A 458 26.23 7.47 3.78
N VAL A 459 26.92 8.53 4.20
CA VAL A 459 28.38 8.50 4.43
C VAL A 459 28.67 7.81 5.75
#